data_AF-A0AAQ4DRK2-F1
#
_entry.id   AF-A0AAQ4DRK2-F1
#
_cell.length_a   1.000
_cell.length_b   1.000
_cell.length_c   1.000
_cell.angle_alpha   90.00
_cell.angle_beta   90.00
_cell.angle_gamma   90.00
#
_symmetry.space_group_name_H-M   'P 1'
#
loop_
_entity.id
_entity.type
_entity.pdbx_description
1 polymer ?
#
loop_
_entity_poly.entity_id
_entity_poly.type
_entity_poly.pdbx_seq_one_letter_code
_entity_poly.pdbx_strand_id
1 'polypeptide(L)'
;MADISAKVLQYETFLNDVLKEDLRKCLDERDRICAKLAELLQLRTVIERIQEVEANKETFRTQVDLGCNFYVQAVVPDVSKIFVQVGMGFFLELTHDEALWFVGRQEAMLEEKLQRVSEESANIKAHIQMVLQGLRELQDLPLEPDRPKQREIF
;
A
#
# COMPACT_ATOMS: atom_id res chain seq x y z
N MET A 1 -43.94 -14.48 8.40
CA MET A 1 -43.48 -13.35 7.54
C MET A 1 -42.71 -12.29 8.32
N ALA A 2 -43.14 -11.87 9.53
CA ALA A 2 -42.41 -10.87 10.34
C ALA A 2 -40.98 -11.30 10.78
N ASP A 3 -40.77 -12.60 11.06
CA ASP A 3 -39.45 -13.14 11.48
C ASP A 3 -38.39 -13.13 10.37
N ILE A 4 -38.82 -13.34 9.11
CA ILE A 4 -37.91 -13.37 7.95
C ILE A 4 -37.42 -11.97 7.61
N SER A 5 -38.31 -10.97 7.66
CA SER A 5 -37.95 -9.56 7.42
C SER A 5 -36.98 -9.02 8.49
N ALA A 6 -37.12 -9.42 9.75
CA ALA A 6 -36.20 -9.03 10.81
C ALA A 6 -34.80 -9.62 10.62
N LYS A 7 -34.70 -10.89 10.21
CA LYS A 7 -33.41 -11.54 9.89
C LYS A 7 -32.74 -10.92 8.66
N VAL A 8 -33.51 -10.63 7.61
CA VAL A 8 -33.01 -9.92 6.42
C VAL A 8 -32.41 -8.58 6.81
N LEU A 9 -33.14 -7.76 7.59
CA LEU A 9 -32.64 -6.47 8.05
C LEU A 9 -31.35 -6.61 8.86
N GLN A 10 -31.29 -7.59 9.76
CA GLN A 10 -30.09 -7.87 10.56
C GLN A 10 -28.87 -8.22 9.69
N TYR A 11 -29.04 -9.06 8.67
CA TYR A 11 -27.96 -9.42 7.75
C TYR A 11 -27.55 -8.24 6.85
N GLU A 12 -28.49 -7.40 6.41
CA GLU A 12 -28.19 -6.18 5.65
C GLU A 12 -27.41 -5.16 6.49
N THR A 13 -27.80 -4.96 7.76
CA THR A 13 -27.08 -4.11 8.71
C THR A 13 -25.66 -4.64 8.94
N PHE A 14 -25.51 -5.95 9.21
CA PHE A 14 -24.20 -6.55 9.40
C PHE A 14 -23.30 -6.44 8.16
N LEU A 15 -23.89 -6.63 6.97
CA LEU A 15 -23.16 -6.48 5.70
C LEU A 15 -22.65 -5.05 5.51
N ASN A 16 -23.51 -4.05 5.72
CA ASN A 16 -23.18 -2.66 5.46
C ASN A 16 -22.28 -2.04 6.54
N ASP A 17 -22.59 -2.29 7.81
CA ASP A 17 -21.96 -1.59 8.93
C ASP A 17 -20.71 -2.30 9.45
N VAL A 18 -20.53 -3.59 9.14
CA VAL A 18 -19.35 -4.36 9.56
C VAL A 18 -18.54 -4.80 8.36
N LEU A 19 -19.06 -5.70 7.53
CA LEU A 19 -18.25 -6.34 6.48
C LEU A 19 -17.73 -5.35 5.42
N LYS A 20 -18.53 -4.39 4.99
CA LYS A 20 -18.08 -3.35 4.05
C LYS A 20 -17.09 -2.38 4.69
N GLU A 21 -17.28 -2.04 5.96
CA GLU A 21 -16.35 -1.15 6.68
C GLU A 21 -15.00 -1.84 6.91
N ASP A 22 -15.01 -3.11 7.30
CA ASP A 22 -13.80 -3.92 7.47
C ASP A 22 -13.06 -4.11 6.14
N LEU A 23 -13.79 -4.37 5.05
CA LEU A 23 -13.20 -4.42 3.72
C LEU A 23 -12.53 -3.10 3.35
N ARG A 24 -13.18 -1.97 3.63
CA ARG A 24 -12.63 -0.64 3.35
C ARG A 24 -11.35 -0.40 4.15
N LYS A 25 -11.34 -0.69 5.46
CA LYS A 25 -10.16 -0.55 6.31
C LYS A 25 -8.99 -1.41 5.81
N CYS A 26 -9.28 -2.64 5.39
CA CYS A 26 -8.30 -3.56 4.85
C CYS A 26 -7.69 -3.04 3.52
N LEU A 27 -8.52 -2.48 2.63
CA LEU A 27 -8.05 -1.85 1.39
C LEU A 27 -7.23 -0.59 1.65
N ASP A 28 -7.67 0.27 2.58
CA ASP A 28 -6.93 1.48 2.97
C ASP A 28 -5.55 1.10 3.57
N GLU A 29 -5.47 0.04 4.37
CA GLU A 29 -4.20 -0.46 4.90
C GLU A 29 -3.29 -1.00 3.80
N ARG A 30 -3.85 -1.78 2.88
CA ARG A 30 -3.12 -2.29 1.71
C ARG A 30 -2.53 -1.13 0.89
N ASP A 31 -3.31 -0.10 0.63
CA ASP A 31 -2.88 1.05 -0.17
C ASP A 31 -1.76 1.85 0.54
N ARG A 32 -1.82 1.97 1.87
CA ARG A 32 -0.73 2.54 2.69
C ARG A 32 0.56 1.73 2.60
N ILE A 33 0.47 0.40 2.58
CA ILE A 33 1.64 -0.48 2.44
C ILE A 33 2.24 -0.32 1.04
N CYS A 34 1.42 -0.29 0.00
CA CYS A 34 1.86 -0.05 -1.38
C CYS A 34 2.55 1.30 -1.55
N ALA A 35 2.01 2.37 -0.93
CA ALA A 35 2.64 3.69 -0.96
C ALA A 35 4.05 3.66 -0.35
N LYS A 36 4.23 2.98 0.80
CA LYS A 36 5.53 2.81 1.43
C LYS A 36 6.51 1.98 0.59
N LEU A 37 6.03 0.93 -0.07
CA LEU A 37 6.85 0.14 -1.00
C LEU A 37 7.32 1.02 -2.18
N ALA A 38 6.47 1.90 -2.70
CA ALA A 38 6.85 2.83 -3.75
C ALA A 38 7.92 3.85 -3.27
N GLU A 39 7.81 4.37 -2.05
CA GLU A 39 8.83 5.22 -1.43
C GLU A 39 10.19 4.49 -1.29
N LEU A 40 10.18 3.23 -0.85
CA LEU A 40 11.39 2.40 -0.75
C LEU A 40 12.03 2.14 -2.12
N LEU A 41 11.23 1.88 -3.14
CA LEU A 41 11.71 1.71 -4.50
C LEU A 41 12.36 3.00 -5.04
N GLN A 42 11.75 4.16 -4.78
CA GLN A 42 12.36 5.45 -5.11
C GLN A 42 13.70 5.65 -4.39
N LEU A 43 13.75 5.34 -3.09
CA LEU A 43 14.99 5.44 -2.30
C LEU A 43 16.09 4.55 -2.88
N ARG A 44 15.78 3.28 -3.21
CA ARG A 44 16.71 2.35 -3.85
C ARG A 44 17.27 2.93 -5.15
N THR A 45 16.42 3.42 -6.05
CA THR A 45 16.85 4.03 -7.32
C THR A 45 17.75 5.24 -7.10
N VAL A 46 17.48 6.06 -6.08
CA VAL A 46 18.34 7.21 -5.75
C VAL A 46 19.70 6.75 -5.23
N ILE A 47 19.74 5.74 -4.36
CA ILE A 47 21.00 5.16 -3.83
C ILE A 47 21.86 4.62 -4.97
N GLU A 48 21.27 3.83 -5.87
CA GLU A 48 21.97 3.25 -7.03
C GLU A 48 22.56 4.35 -7.93
N ARG A 49 21.80 5.42 -8.19
CA ARG A 49 22.32 6.58 -8.95
C ARG A 49 23.48 7.28 -8.24
N ILE A 50 23.42 7.43 -6.92
CA ILE A 50 24.52 8.04 -6.16
C ILE A 50 25.76 7.15 -6.21
N GLN A 51 25.60 5.81 -6.12
CA GLN A 51 26.69 4.86 -6.29
C GLN A 51 27.35 4.96 -7.67
N GLU A 52 26.56 5.11 -8.74
CA GLU A 52 27.10 5.30 -10.10
C GLU A 52 27.94 6.59 -10.20
N VAL A 53 27.47 7.69 -9.62
CA VAL A 53 28.21 8.96 -9.60
C VAL A 53 29.50 8.84 -8.79
N GLU A 54 29.47 8.15 -7.65
CA GLU A 54 30.66 7.85 -6.84
C GLU A 54 31.68 7.00 -7.61
N ALA A 55 31.22 5.95 -8.29
CA ALA A 55 32.07 5.06 -9.09
C ALA A 55 32.76 5.79 -10.25
N ASN A 56 32.06 6.74 -10.89
CA ASN A 56 32.61 7.58 -11.96
C ASN A 56 33.47 8.74 -11.44
N LYS A 57 33.58 8.92 -10.11
CA LYS A 57 34.28 10.04 -9.44
C LYS A 57 33.80 11.41 -9.93
N GLU A 58 32.52 11.50 -10.25
CA GLU A 58 31.91 12.72 -10.74
C GLU A 58 31.46 13.60 -9.56
N THR A 59 31.50 14.92 -9.73
CA THR A 59 30.89 15.82 -8.75
C THR A 59 29.37 15.67 -8.77
N PHE A 60 28.79 15.21 -7.67
CA PHE A 60 27.35 15.13 -7.51
C PHE A 60 26.75 16.53 -7.35
N ARG A 61 26.05 17.00 -8.39
CA ARG A 61 25.33 18.27 -8.41
C ARG A 61 23.83 17.99 -8.36
N THR A 62 23.13 18.63 -7.44
CA THR A 62 21.69 18.45 -7.27
C THR A 62 20.99 19.78 -7.07
N GLN A 63 19.68 19.82 -7.32
CA GLN A 63 18.84 20.97 -7.06
C GLN A 63 18.01 20.69 -5.81
N VAL A 64 18.16 21.52 -4.77
CA VAL A 64 17.51 21.35 -3.47
C VAL A 64 16.40 22.39 -3.34
N ASP A 65 15.22 21.95 -2.93
CA ASP A 65 14.09 22.83 -2.58
C ASP A 65 14.29 23.37 -1.15
N LEU A 66 14.25 24.69 -1.00
CA LEU A 66 14.32 25.38 0.29
C LEU A 66 12.93 25.76 0.83
N GLY A 67 11.86 25.45 0.09
CA GLY A 67 10.46 25.75 0.42
C GLY A 67 9.81 26.68 -0.59
N CYS A 68 8.47 26.63 -0.66
CA CYS A 68 7.66 27.46 -1.59
C CYS A 68 8.12 27.37 -3.06
N ASN A 69 8.58 26.20 -3.50
CA ASN A 69 9.14 25.96 -4.84
C ASN A 69 10.36 26.85 -5.14
N PHE A 70 11.15 27.19 -4.12
CA PHE A 70 12.40 27.93 -4.26
C PHE A 70 13.57 26.95 -4.27
N TYR A 71 14.28 26.88 -5.38
CA TYR A 71 15.30 25.87 -5.61
C TYR A 71 16.70 26.46 -5.71
N VAL A 72 17.69 25.79 -5.11
CA VAL A 72 19.11 26.14 -5.20
C VAL A 72 19.94 24.98 -5.74
N GLN A 73 20.99 25.30 -6.49
CA GLN A 73 21.94 24.29 -6.95
C GLN A 73 22.98 24.04 -5.86
N ALA A 74 23.11 22.78 -5.46
CA ALA A 74 24.05 22.32 -4.44
C ALA A 74 25.06 21.33 -5.05
N VAL A 75 26.27 21.35 -4.51
CA VAL A 75 27.31 20.37 -4.79
C VAL A 75 27.57 19.58 -3.52
N VAL A 76 27.47 18.26 -3.61
CA VAL A 76 27.75 17.37 -2.48
C VAL A 76 29.23 17.01 -2.49
N PRO A 77 29.99 17.35 -1.43
CA PRO A 77 31.43 17.14 -1.40
C PRO A 77 31.82 15.68 -1.19
N ASP A 78 31.03 14.93 -0.44
CA ASP A 78 31.22 13.51 -0.16
C ASP A 78 29.88 12.80 -0.29
N VAL A 79 29.85 11.78 -1.14
CA VAL A 79 28.66 10.96 -1.42
C VAL A 79 28.78 9.56 -0.83
N SER A 80 29.87 9.20 -0.15
CA SER A 80 30.09 7.83 0.33
C SER A 80 29.06 7.32 1.34
N LYS A 81 28.28 8.23 1.95
CA LYS A 81 27.26 7.91 2.95
C LYS A 81 26.03 8.79 2.80
N ILE A 82 24.91 8.25 3.25
CA ILE A 82 23.61 8.91 3.22
C ILE A 82 22.92 8.83 4.58
N PHE A 83 22.04 9.80 4.86
CA PHE A 83 21.17 9.76 6.02
C PHE A 83 19.84 9.10 5.67
N VAL A 84 19.55 7.96 6.31
CA VAL A 84 18.29 7.23 6.14
C VAL A 84 17.42 7.39 7.39
N GLN A 85 16.18 7.81 7.20
CA GLN A 85 15.22 7.91 8.30
C GLN A 85 14.76 6.50 8.73
N VAL A 86 15.06 6.12 9.98
CA VAL A 86 14.67 4.80 10.51
C VAL A 86 13.36 4.83 11.31
N GLY A 87 12.92 6.02 11.75
CA GLY A 87 11.67 6.20 12.46
C GLY A 87 11.77 7.22 13.61
N MET A 88 10.62 7.69 14.09
CA MET A 88 10.52 8.64 15.22
C MET A 88 11.38 9.91 15.10
N GLY A 89 11.69 10.34 13.87
CA GLY A 89 12.56 11.49 13.61
C GLY A 89 14.06 11.20 13.74
N PHE A 90 14.46 9.95 13.90
CA PHE A 90 15.87 9.55 13.88
C PHE A 90 16.34 9.21 12.47
N PHE A 91 17.55 9.67 12.18
CA PHE A 91 18.27 9.44 10.93
C PHE A 91 19.59 8.75 11.25
N LEU A 92 19.90 7.67 10.53
CA LEU A 92 21.19 7.00 10.63
C LEU A 92 22.03 7.32 9.40
N GLU A 93 23.30 7.59 9.64
CA GLU A 93 24.33 7.69 8.61
C GLU A 93 24.73 6.27 8.19
N LEU A 94 24.41 5.89 6.95
CA LEU A 94 24.67 4.56 6.40
C LEU A 94 25.51 4.67 5.12
N THR A 95 26.36 3.68 4.90
CA THR A 95 26.95 3.45 3.57
C THR A 95 25.87 2.99 2.58
N HIS A 96 26.18 3.07 1.28
CA HIS A 96 25.24 2.64 0.24
C HIS A 96 24.79 1.18 0.40
N ASP A 97 25.73 0.27 0.69
CA ASP A 97 25.42 -1.15 0.85
C ASP A 97 24.57 -1.43 2.09
N GLU A 98 24.84 -0.74 3.20
CA GLU A 98 24.03 -0.83 4.41
C GLU A 98 22.61 -0.28 4.19
N ALA A 99 22.50 0.82 3.44
CA ALA A 99 21.20 1.39 3.08
C ALA A 99 20.40 0.46 2.16
N LEU A 100 21.03 -0.16 1.16
CA LEU A 100 20.39 -1.17 0.30
C LEU A 100 19.94 -2.40 1.09
N TRP A 101 20.77 -2.86 2.04
CA TRP A 101 20.40 -3.93 2.94
C TRP A 101 19.19 -3.56 3.82
N PHE A 102 19.17 -2.34 4.36
CA PHE A 102 18.06 -1.83 5.16
C PHE A 102 16.76 -1.75 4.34
N VAL A 103 16.84 -1.22 3.12
CA VAL A 103 15.70 -1.14 2.19
C VAL A 103 15.17 -2.53 1.87
N GLY A 104 16.03 -3.48 1.50
CA GLY A 104 15.62 -4.85 1.19
C GLY A 104 14.94 -5.56 2.38
N ARG A 105 15.42 -5.32 3.61
CA ARG A 105 14.78 -5.85 4.82
C ARG A 105 13.40 -5.23 5.06
N GLN A 106 13.25 -3.92 4.84
CA GLN A 106 11.97 -3.22 4.98
C GLN A 106 10.96 -3.66 3.91
N GLU A 107 11.42 -3.84 2.67
CA GLU A 107 10.60 -4.36 1.57
C GLU A 107 10.06 -5.75 1.90
N ALA A 108 10.91 -6.70 2.32
CA ALA A 108 10.48 -8.05 2.68
C ALA A 108 9.42 -8.05 3.80
N MET A 109 9.59 -7.20 4.82
CA MET A 109 8.63 -7.05 5.91
C MET A 109 7.28 -6.47 5.42
N LEU A 110 7.33 -5.48 4.52
CA LEU A 110 6.12 -4.86 3.96
C LEU A 110 5.42 -5.79 2.97
N GLU A 111 6.14 -6.58 2.19
CA GLU A 111 5.58 -7.60 1.29
C GLU A 111 4.86 -8.69 2.07
N GLU A 112 5.45 -9.21 3.15
CA GLU A 112 4.78 -10.17 4.03
C GLU A 112 3.48 -9.58 4.60
N LYS A 113 3.54 -8.31 5.04
CA LYS A 113 2.35 -7.62 5.55
C LYS A 113 1.30 -7.43 4.46
N LEU A 114 1.71 -7.08 3.24
CA LEU A 114 0.84 -6.91 2.09
C LEU A 114 0.12 -8.21 1.73
N GLN A 115 0.83 -9.35 1.79
CA GLN A 115 0.25 -10.66 1.54
C GLN A 115 -0.84 -10.98 2.58
N ARG A 116 -0.56 -10.80 3.88
CA ARG A 116 -1.54 -11.04 4.95
C ARG A 116 -2.80 -10.19 4.78
N VAL A 117 -2.64 -8.90 4.53
CA VAL A 117 -3.78 -7.97 4.31
C VAL A 117 -4.54 -8.34 3.03
N SER A 118 -3.86 -8.82 2.00
CA SER A 118 -4.51 -9.27 0.76
C SER A 118 -5.35 -10.53 0.97
N GLU A 119 -4.86 -11.48 1.77
CA GLU A 119 -5.60 -12.69 2.16
C GLU A 119 -6.83 -12.33 3.02
N GLU A 120 -6.68 -11.42 3.99
CA GLU A 120 -7.80 -10.90 4.78
C GLU A 120 -8.86 -10.22 3.91
N SER A 121 -8.44 -9.38 2.96
CA SER A 121 -9.35 -8.73 2.02
C SER A 121 -10.13 -9.75 1.18
N ALA A 122 -9.46 -10.82 0.72
CA ALA A 122 -10.09 -11.89 -0.04
C ALA A 122 -11.12 -12.65 0.81
N ASN A 123 -10.80 -12.95 2.07
CA ASN A 123 -11.72 -13.61 3.00
C ASN A 123 -12.95 -12.74 3.30
N ILE A 124 -12.78 -11.44 3.55
CA ILE A 124 -13.91 -10.53 3.77
C ILE A 124 -14.80 -10.46 2.53
N LYS A 125 -14.22 -10.37 1.33
CA LYS A 125 -14.97 -10.41 0.06
C LYS A 125 -15.76 -11.70 -0.09
N ALA A 126 -15.17 -12.85 0.26
CA ALA A 126 -15.86 -14.14 0.20
C ALA A 126 -17.06 -14.18 1.18
N HIS A 127 -16.89 -13.69 2.41
CA HIS A 127 -17.98 -13.59 3.38
C HIS A 127 -19.11 -12.67 2.89
N ILE A 128 -18.77 -11.52 2.31
CA ILE A 128 -19.75 -10.60 1.68
C ILE A 128 -20.56 -11.34 0.61
N GLN A 129 -19.90 -12.06 -0.29
CA GLN A 129 -20.59 -12.81 -1.36
C GLN A 129 -21.50 -13.90 -0.80
N MET A 130 -21.03 -14.64 0.22
CA MET A 130 -21.84 -15.67 0.88
C MET A 130 -23.10 -15.10 1.54
N VAL A 131 -22.98 -13.98 2.26
CA VAL A 131 -24.13 -13.32 2.91
C VAL A 131 -25.10 -12.77 1.87
N LEU A 132 -24.61 -12.16 0.80
CA LEU A 132 -25.45 -11.69 -0.31
C LEU A 132 -26.24 -12.82 -0.97
N GLN A 133 -25.60 -13.97 -1.18
CA GLN A 133 -26.25 -15.15 -1.75
C GLN A 133 -27.32 -15.71 -0.79
N GLY A 134 -27.02 -15.81 0.51
CA GLY A 134 -28.00 -16.23 1.52
C GLY A 134 -29.20 -15.28 1.65
N LEU A 135 -28.96 -13.96 1.57
CA LEU A 135 -30.03 -12.96 1.54
C LEU A 135 -30.91 -13.09 0.29
N ARG A 136 -30.31 -13.35 -0.87
CA ARG A 136 -31.02 -13.56 -2.13
C ARG A 136 -31.96 -14.77 -2.06
N GLU A 137 -31.48 -15.89 -1.49
CA GLU A 137 -32.27 -17.12 -1.27
C GLU A 137 -33.42 -16.90 -0.28
N LEU A 138 -33.19 -16.14 0.80
CA LEU A 138 -34.23 -15.81 1.78
C LEU A 138 -35.34 -14.91 1.21
N GLN A 139 -35.03 -14.12 0.18
CA GLN A 139 -35.96 -13.20 -0.48
C GLN A 139 -36.60 -13.80 -1.76
N ASP A 140 -36.26 -15.04 -2.12
CA ASP A 140 -36.74 -15.74 -3.33
C ASP A 140 -36.51 -14.93 -4.62
N LEU A 141 -35.40 -14.19 -4.67
CA LEU A 141 -35.04 -13.34 -5.80
C LEU A 141 -34.41 -14.18 -6.94
N PRO A 142 -34.82 -13.99 -8.20
CA PRO A 142 -34.25 -14.72 -9.33
C PRO A 142 -32.76 -14.41 -9.52
N LEU A 143 -32.00 -15.41 -9.97
CA LEU A 143 -30.60 -15.23 -10.37
C LEU A 143 -30.54 -14.22 -11.52
N GLU A 144 -30.00 -13.02 -11.28
CA GLU A 144 -29.59 -12.15 -12.38
C GLU A 144 -28.55 -12.92 -13.23
N PRO A 145 -28.69 -12.95 -14.56
CA PRO A 145 -27.68 -13.54 -15.42
C PRO A 145 -26.36 -12.81 -15.22
N ASP A 146 -25.27 -13.60 -15.17
CA ASP A 146 -23.89 -13.12 -14.99
C ASP A 146 -23.59 -12.06 -16.05
N ARG A 147 -23.74 -10.77 -15.68
CA ARG A 147 -23.40 -9.67 -16.58
C ARG A 147 -21.89 -9.75 -16.77
N PRO A 148 -21.38 -9.89 -18.01
CA PRO A 148 -19.96 -10.03 -18.23
C PRO A 148 -19.25 -8.85 -17.58
N LYS A 149 -18.25 -9.15 -16.72
CA LYS A 149 -17.40 -8.15 -16.07
C LYS A 149 -16.81 -7.27 -17.17
N GLN A 150 -17.44 -6.13 -17.43
CA GLN A 150 -16.91 -5.12 -18.32
C GLN A 150 -15.63 -4.68 -17.63
N ARG A 151 -14.48 -5.04 -18.20
CA ARG A 151 -13.19 -4.55 -17.73
C ARG A 151 -13.29 -3.04 -17.80
N GLU A 152 -13.41 -2.37 -16.65
CA GLU A 152 -13.17 -0.94 -16.59
C GLU A 152 -11.69 -0.78 -16.89
N ILE A 153 -11.43 -0.34 -18.12
CA ILE A 153 -10.12 0.04 -18.61
C ILE A 153 -9.82 1.37 -17.90
N PHE A 154 -8.92 1.34 -16.93
CA PHE A 154 -8.15 2.50 -16.50
C PHE A 154 -6.68 2.15 -16.70
#